data_AF-A0A1Z8XS51-F1
#
_entry.id   AF-A0A1Z8XS51-F1
#
_cell.length_a   1.000
_cell.length_b   1.000
_cell.length_c   1.000
_cell.angle_alpha   90.00
_cell.angle_beta   90.00
_cell.angle_gamma   90.00
#
_symmetry.space_group_name_H-M   'P 1'
#
loop_
_entity.id
_entity.type
_entity.pdbx_description
1 polymer ?
#
loop_
_entity_poly.entity_id
_entity_poly.type
_entity_poly.pdbx_seq_one_letter_code
_entity_poly.pdbx_strand_id
1 'polypeptide(L)'
;MKKIWSRLEGELTSKASEILESLNLGADEADVEALEEYIGQELPTDYRDFLIMHNGQSQESNPGFFDMFSLMPLDLVQESWDELEGLRDDAGEDETCPGDWLPFAEDGSGDMLCVELEAGGISKYVSSDENEELADSFEGWLADIHAILKNGEYSYDPASGFGIQPQGPDEEDDDDEGSVSDDDDVVVMDNDDDDDETSMAYKFTAKMIELYEGEEKVGTVAWGDITKVRVSSYAGDPLISINLPEGSDPEELEIPANVASSDKLFKYLGKLKGWDKEAFEEALANADKDEEILVWG
;
A
#
# COMPACT_ATOMS: atom_id res chain seq x y z
N MET A 1 -11.18 -11.06 -23.30
CA MET A 1 -10.05 -10.18 -22.96
C MET A 1 -10.23 -8.69 -23.34
N LYS A 2 -10.08 -8.24 -24.60
CA LYS A 2 -10.13 -6.79 -24.98
C LYS A 2 -11.30 -5.98 -24.41
N LYS A 3 -12.48 -6.60 -24.31
CA LYS A 3 -13.69 -5.95 -23.79
C LYS A 3 -13.63 -5.74 -22.27
N ILE A 4 -13.12 -6.70 -21.51
CA ILE A 4 -12.98 -6.52 -20.06
C ILE A 4 -11.89 -5.51 -19.76
N TRP A 5 -10.76 -5.59 -20.48
CA TRP A 5 -9.66 -4.65 -20.34
C TRP A 5 -10.10 -3.20 -20.58
N SER A 6 -10.81 -2.92 -21.67
CA SER A 6 -11.30 -1.56 -21.95
C SER A 6 -12.24 -1.00 -20.86
N ARG A 7 -12.92 -1.86 -20.11
CA ARG A 7 -13.73 -1.41 -18.96
C ARG A 7 -12.86 -1.12 -17.75
N LEU A 8 -11.94 -2.03 -17.43
CA LEU A 8 -10.98 -1.87 -16.35
C LEU A 8 -10.09 -0.64 -16.56
N GLU A 9 -9.58 -0.44 -17.76
CA GLU A 9 -8.82 0.76 -18.17
C GLU A 9 -9.61 2.04 -17.91
N GLY A 10 -10.92 2.04 -18.18
CA GLY A 10 -11.80 3.18 -17.88
C GLY A 10 -11.91 3.47 -16.38
N GLU A 11 -12.02 2.41 -15.55
CA GLU A 11 -12.04 2.55 -14.09
C GLU A 11 -10.69 3.05 -13.56
N LEU A 12 -9.58 2.41 -13.97
CA LEU A 12 -8.22 2.76 -13.55
C LEU A 12 -7.86 4.19 -13.95
N THR A 13 -8.21 4.64 -15.17
CA THR A 13 -7.96 6.03 -15.61
C THR A 13 -8.57 7.06 -14.64
N SER A 14 -9.70 6.72 -14.01
CA SER A 14 -10.40 7.63 -13.10
C SER A 14 -9.98 7.52 -11.64
N LYS A 15 -9.42 6.36 -11.24
CA LYS A 15 -9.25 5.97 -9.82
C LYS A 15 -7.81 5.68 -9.43
N ALA A 16 -7.00 5.19 -10.37
CA ALA A 16 -5.63 4.73 -10.16
C ALA A 16 -4.84 4.84 -11.48
N SER A 17 -4.65 6.08 -11.96
CA SER A 17 -3.99 6.32 -13.25
C SER A 17 -2.52 5.92 -13.23
N GLU A 18 -1.87 5.94 -12.07
CA GLU A 18 -0.47 5.55 -11.92
C GLU A 18 -0.26 4.05 -12.20
N ILE A 19 -1.25 3.20 -11.90
CA ILE A 19 -1.22 1.77 -12.29
C ILE A 19 -1.28 1.63 -13.81
N LEU A 20 -2.02 2.48 -14.53
CA LEU A 20 -2.01 2.41 -16.01
C LEU A 20 -0.71 2.92 -16.60
N GLU A 21 -0.13 3.96 -16.00
CA GLU A 21 1.14 4.54 -16.43
C GLU A 21 2.33 3.59 -16.20
N SER A 22 2.20 2.64 -15.27
CA SER A 22 3.22 1.64 -14.97
C SER A 22 3.22 0.44 -15.92
N LEU A 23 2.13 0.20 -16.66
CA LEU A 23 2.03 -0.93 -17.58
C LEU A 23 2.94 -0.74 -18.79
N ASN A 24 3.68 -1.79 -19.12
CA ASN A 24 4.47 -1.82 -20.33
C ASN A 24 3.57 -1.89 -21.57
N LEU A 25 4.16 -1.57 -22.72
CA LEU A 25 3.56 -1.89 -24.00
C LEU A 25 3.43 -3.41 -24.15
N GLY A 26 2.48 -3.84 -24.98
CA GLY A 26 2.27 -5.25 -25.27
C GLY A 26 3.51 -5.96 -25.81
N ALA A 27 3.63 -7.23 -25.47
CA ALA A 27 4.67 -8.12 -25.97
C ALA A 27 4.48 -8.40 -27.46
N ASP A 28 5.59 -8.66 -28.15
CA ASP A 28 5.54 -9.17 -29.52
C ASP A 28 5.03 -10.62 -29.52
N GLU A 29 4.24 -11.00 -30.54
CA GLU A 29 3.72 -12.37 -30.66
C GLU A 29 4.85 -13.42 -30.65
N ALA A 30 6.00 -13.09 -31.22
CA ALA A 30 7.17 -13.97 -31.27
C ALA A 30 7.80 -14.20 -29.89
N ASP A 31 7.74 -13.22 -28.98
CA ASP A 31 8.28 -13.36 -27.62
C ASP A 31 7.36 -14.25 -26.78
N VAL A 32 6.04 -14.12 -26.95
CA VAL A 32 5.07 -15.00 -26.29
C VAL A 32 5.18 -16.44 -26.81
N GLU A 33 5.30 -16.63 -28.13
CA GLU A 33 5.54 -17.94 -28.74
C GLU A 33 6.86 -18.58 -28.25
N ALA A 34 7.90 -17.76 -28.05
CA ALA A 34 9.17 -18.24 -27.51
C ALA A 34 9.04 -18.71 -26.06
N LEU A 35 8.25 -18.01 -25.23
CA LEU A 35 7.96 -18.45 -23.86
C LEU A 35 7.16 -19.76 -23.85
N GLU A 36 6.14 -19.91 -24.71
CA GLU A 36 5.37 -21.14 -24.85
C GLU A 36 6.26 -22.32 -25.28
N GLU A 37 7.16 -22.11 -26.24
CA GLU A 37 8.14 -23.12 -26.66
C GLU A 37 9.11 -23.48 -25.52
N TYR A 38 9.53 -22.48 -24.73
CA TYR A 38 10.44 -22.65 -23.61
C TYR A 38 9.83 -23.49 -22.48
N ILE A 39 8.62 -23.14 -22.04
CA ILE A 39 7.85 -23.86 -21.02
C ILE A 39 7.41 -25.23 -21.53
N GLY A 40 7.23 -25.37 -22.85
CA GLY A 40 6.74 -26.59 -23.49
C GLY A 40 5.22 -26.76 -23.39
N GLN A 41 4.48 -25.69 -23.06
CA GLN A 41 3.03 -25.64 -22.96
C GLN A 41 2.49 -24.34 -23.58
N GLU A 42 1.27 -24.38 -24.13
CA GLU A 42 0.58 -23.18 -24.61
C GLU A 42 0.04 -22.37 -23.42
N LEU A 43 0.11 -21.04 -23.49
CA LEU A 43 -0.49 -20.19 -22.47
C LEU A 43 -2.03 -20.18 -22.62
N PRO A 44 -2.78 -20.06 -21.51
CA PRO A 44 -4.21 -19.79 -21.58
C PRO A 44 -4.51 -18.59 -22.46
N THR A 45 -5.50 -18.74 -23.34
CA THR A 45 -5.76 -17.78 -24.43
C THR A 45 -6.01 -16.36 -23.92
N ASP A 46 -6.67 -16.21 -22.76
CA ASP A 46 -6.96 -14.92 -22.17
C ASP A 46 -5.71 -14.25 -21.57
N TYR A 47 -4.84 -15.00 -20.91
CA TYR A 47 -3.53 -14.50 -20.45
C TYR A 47 -2.63 -14.11 -21.64
N ARG A 48 -2.56 -14.96 -22.68
CA ARG A 48 -1.86 -14.64 -23.92
C ARG A 48 -2.38 -13.34 -24.54
N ASP A 49 -3.69 -13.19 -24.67
CA ASP A 49 -4.32 -11.97 -25.18
C ASP A 49 -3.98 -10.73 -24.35
N PHE A 50 -3.81 -10.89 -23.02
CA PHE A 50 -3.39 -9.82 -22.13
C PHE A 50 -1.94 -9.40 -22.36
N LEU A 51 -1.01 -10.37 -22.45
CA LEU A 51 0.41 -10.10 -22.70
C LEU A 51 0.66 -9.31 -24.00
N ILE A 52 -0.12 -9.61 -25.05
CA ILE A 52 -0.08 -8.87 -26.33
C ILE A 52 -0.59 -7.43 -26.18
N MET A 53 -1.37 -7.12 -25.15
CA MET A 53 -1.77 -5.74 -24.83
C MET A 53 -0.78 -5.06 -23.88
N HIS A 54 -0.31 -5.78 -22.85
CA HIS A 54 0.58 -5.29 -21.81
C HIS A 54 1.57 -6.36 -21.36
N ASN A 55 2.87 -6.12 -21.55
CA ASN A 55 3.93 -7.01 -21.07
C ASN A 55 4.28 -6.72 -19.59
N GLY A 56 3.33 -6.95 -18.69
CA GLY A 56 3.49 -6.66 -17.26
C GLY A 56 3.66 -5.17 -16.94
N GLN A 57 4.20 -4.88 -15.75
CA GLN A 57 4.55 -3.54 -15.29
C GLN A 57 6.04 -3.26 -15.44
N SER A 58 6.43 -1.99 -15.43
CA SER A 58 7.83 -1.59 -15.38
C SER A 58 8.44 -2.01 -14.03
N GLN A 59 9.63 -2.60 -14.02
CA GLN A 59 10.24 -3.06 -12.76
C GLN A 59 10.58 -1.94 -11.77
N GLU A 60 10.69 -0.70 -12.25
CA GLU A 60 10.96 0.48 -11.41
C GLU A 60 9.67 1.19 -10.99
N SER A 61 8.51 0.64 -11.35
CA SER A 61 7.23 1.30 -11.15
C SER A 61 6.57 0.89 -9.84
N ASN A 62 6.10 1.92 -9.15
CA ASN A 62 5.23 1.84 -7.99
C ASN A 62 4.01 2.69 -8.36
N PRO A 63 2.77 2.20 -8.19
CA PRO A 63 2.39 1.03 -7.40
C PRO A 63 2.28 -0.29 -8.15
N GLY A 64 2.21 -1.39 -7.38
CA GLY A 64 1.79 -2.71 -7.86
C GLY A 64 0.41 -2.67 -8.54
N PHE A 65 0.02 -3.75 -9.19
CA PHE A 65 -1.23 -3.79 -9.96
C PHE A 65 -2.44 -4.07 -9.08
N PHE A 66 -2.34 -5.10 -8.24
CA PHE A 66 -3.42 -5.56 -7.38
C PHE A 66 -2.84 -6.05 -6.06
N ASP A 67 -3.34 -5.47 -4.96
CA ASP A 67 -2.77 -5.65 -3.63
C ASP A 67 -1.25 -5.41 -3.61
N MET A 68 -0.44 -6.32 -3.06
CA MET A 68 1.02 -6.22 -3.08
C MET A 68 1.65 -6.69 -4.41
N PHE A 69 0.86 -7.27 -5.31
CA PHE A 69 1.37 -7.95 -6.49
C PHE A 69 1.62 -7.01 -7.67
N SER A 70 2.83 -7.09 -8.20
CA SER A 70 3.22 -6.41 -9.44
C SER A 70 3.21 -7.39 -10.61
N LEU A 71 2.62 -6.99 -11.74
CA LEU A 71 2.59 -7.85 -12.92
C LEU A 71 3.99 -7.95 -13.53
N MET A 72 4.44 -9.18 -13.75
CA MET A 72 5.78 -9.43 -14.28
C MET A 72 5.83 -9.31 -15.80
N PRO A 73 6.84 -8.63 -16.38
CA PRO A 73 7.16 -8.76 -17.79
C PRO A 73 7.66 -10.18 -18.12
N LEU A 74 7.56 -10.57 -19.39
CA LEU A 74 7.85 -11.94 -19.85
C LEU A 74 9.24 -12.47 -19.46
N ASP A 75 10.25 -11.60 -19.38
CA ASP A 75 11.59 -11.98 -18.97
C ASP A 75 11.64 -12.41 -17.50
N LEU A 76 10.93 -11.70 -16.61
CA LEU A 76 10.76 -12.10 -15.21
C LEU A 76 9.88 -13.35 -15.09
N VAL A 77 8.81 -13.46 -15.87
CA VAL A 77 7.99 -14.68 -15.89
C VAL A 77 8.84 -15.91 -16.21
N GLN A 78 9.75 -15.80 -17.18
CA GLN A 78 10.66 -16.89 -17.53
C GLN A 78 11.69 -17.16 -16.42
N GLU A 79 12.24 -16.12 -15.78
CA GLU A 79 13.17 -16.26 -14.65
C GLU A 79 12.51 -16.95 -13.45
N SER A 80 11.32 -16.52 -13.04
CA SER A 80 10.56 -17.15 -11.95
C SER A 80 10.20 -18.60 -12.26
N TRP A 81 9.91 -18.91 -13.54
CA TRP A 81 9.70 -20.29 -13.97
C TRP A 81 10.96 -21.15 -13.76
N ASP A 82 12.13 -20.66 -14.16
CA ASP A 82 13.41 -21.36 -13.98
C ASP A 82 13.74 -21.58 -12.49
N GLU A 83 13.44 -20.59 -11.65
CA GLU A 83 13.62 -20.70 -10.19
C GLU A 83 12.70 -21.77 -9.59
N LEU A 84 11.43 -21.80 -9.98
CA LEU A 84 10.48 -22.82 -9.54
C LEU A 84 10.87 -24.22 -10.00
N GLU A 85 11.32 -24.38 -11.25
CA GLU A 85 11.84 -25.67 -11.74
C GLU A 85 13.06 -26.12 -10.92
N GLY A 86 13.98 -25.21 -10.60
CA GLY A 86 15.11 -25.50 -9.72
C GLY A 86 14.69 -25.94 -8.31
N LEU A 87 13.69 -25.28 -7.74
CA LEU A 87 13.13 -25.65 -6.43
C LEU A 87 12.44 -27.02 -6.47
N ARG A 88 11.71 -27.33 -7.55
CA ARG A 88 11.09 -28.64 -7.76
C ARG A 88 12.13 -29.75 -7.87
N ASP A 89 13.23 -29.50 -8.56
CA ASP A 89 14.34 -30.45 -8.67
C ASP A 89 14.99 -30.76 -7.29
N ASP A 90 15.05 -29.76 -6.40
CA ASP A 90 15.69 -29.87 -5.09
C ASP A 90 14.76 -30.42 -3.99
N ALA A 91 13.50 -29.97 -3.93
CA ALA A 91 12.54 -30.27 -2.86
C ALA A 91 11.34 -31.14 -3.29
N GLY A 92 11.04 -31.19 -4.59
CA GLY A 92 9.87 -31.89 -5.15
C GLY A 92 8.61 -31.02 -5.23
N GLU A 93 7.68 -31.43 -6.09
CA GLU A 93 6.40 -30.70 -6.35
C GLU A 93 5.47 -30.64 -5.13
N ASP A 94 5.57 -31.58 -4.18
CA ASP A 94 4.72 -31.61 -2.98
C ASP A 94 5.10 -30.50 -1.96
N GLU A 95 6.31 -29.94 -2.06
CA GLU A 95 6.83 -28.90 -1.17
C GLU A 95 7.04 -27.56 -1.89
N THR A 96 6.59 -27.44 -3.14
CA THR A 96 6.80 -26.27 -4.00
C THR A 96 5.55 -25.94 -4.83
N CYS A 97 5.61 -24.88 -5.64
CA CYS A 97 4.52 -24.49 -6.53
C CYS A 97 4.21 -25.61 -7.57
N PRO A 98 2.94 -25.98 -7.79
CA PRO A 98 2.56 -27.07 -8.70
C PRO A 98 3.11 -26.94 -10.12
N GLY A 99 3.52 -28.06 -10.72
CA GLY A 99 4.22 -28.17 -12.01
C GLY A 99 3.70 -27.29 -13.15
N ASP A 100 2.39 -27.15 -13.25
CA ASP A 100 1.67 -26.44 -14.31
C ASP A 100 1.33 -24.99 -13.97
N TRP A 101 1.76 -24.48 -12.82
CA TRP A 101 1.48 -23.11 -12.40
C TRP A 101 2.60 -22.18 -12.85
N LEU A 102 2.28 -21.27 -13.77
CA LEU A 102 3.19 -20.26 -14.29
C LEU A 102 3.00 -18.93 -13.54
N PRO A 103 4.02 -18.43 -12.81
CA PRO A 103 3.94 -17.13 -12.17
C PRO A 103 3.75 -15.99 -13.19
N PHE A 104 2.86 -15.05 -12.88
CA PHE A 104 2.66 -13.83 -13.68
C PHE A 104 2.71 -12.55 -12.85
N ALA A 105 2.66 -12.65 -11.52
CA ALA A 105 2.83 -11.53 -10.62
C ALA A 105 3.53 -11.97 -9.33
N GLU A 106 4.25 -11.06 -8.70
CA GLU A 106 4.97 -11.29 -7.44
C GLU A 106 4.80 -10.11 -6.47
N ASP A 107 4.94 -10.37 -5.18
CA ASP A 107 4.89 -9.36 -4.12
C ASP A 107 6.28 -8.96 -3.59
N GLY A 108 7.34 -9.58 -4.12
CA GLY A 108 8.72 -9.38 -3.67
C GLY A 108 9.07 -10.03 -2.31
N SER A 109 8.13 -10.76 -1.70
CA SER A 109 8.33 -11.50 -0.45
C SER A 109 8.37 -13.02 -0.65
N GLY A 110 8.05 -13.49 -1.85
CA GLY A 110 8.08 -14.89 -2.27
C GLY A 110 6.71 -15.48 -2.56
N ASP A 111 5.64 -14.70 -2.35
CA ASP A 111 4.30 -15.08 -2.80
C ASP A 111 4.12 -14.66 -4.26
N MET A 112 3.39 -15.48 -5.00
CA MET A 112 3.19 -15.28 -6.43
C MET A 112 1.73 -15.50 -6.80
N LEU A 113 1.26 -14.76 -7.80
CA LEU A 113 0.06 -15.12 -8.54
C LEU A 113 0.47 -15.94 -9.74
N CYS A 114 -0.14 -17.11 -9.87
CA CYS A 114 0.14 -18.06 -10.92
C CYS A 114 -1.08 -18.25 -11.81
N VAL A 115 -0.83 -18.42 -13.10
CA VAL A 115 -1.81 -18.94 -14.06
C VAL A 115 -1.60 -20.43 -14.19
N GLU A 116 -2.67 -21.20 -14.04
CA GLU A 116 -2.66 -22.64 -14.20
C GLU A 116 -2.68 -22.96 -15.69
N LEU A 117 -1.60 -23.53 -16.23
CA LEU A 117 -1.44 -23.75 -17.66
C LEU A 117 -2.45 -24.77 -18.22
N GLU A 118 -2.83 -25.78 -17.43
CA GLU A 118 -3.80 -26.78 -17.86
C GLU A 118 -5.26 -26.32 -17.71
N ALA A 119 -5.61 -25.73 -16.56
CA ALA A 119 -6.98 -25.36 -16.23
C ALA A 119 -7.35 -23.94 -16.72
N GLY A 120 -6.36 -23.07 -16.86
CA GLY A 120 -6.53 -21.65 -17.15
C GLY A 120 -6.84 -20.77 -15.94
N GLY A 121 -6.98 -21.37 -14.75
CA GLY A 121 -7.30 -20.70 -13.49
C GLY A 121 -6.19 -19.75 -13.01
N ILE A 122 -6.54 -18.92 -12.03
CA ILE A 122 -5.63 -18.00 -11.35
C ILE A 122 -5.61 -18.36 -9.88
N SER A 123 -4.41 -18.64 -9.36
CA SER A 123 -4.20 -19.09 -8.00
C SER A 123 -3.03 -18.34 -7.36
N LYS A 124 -3.15 -18.01 -6.08
CA LYS A 124 -2.07 -17.46 -5.27
C LYS A 124 -1.27 -18.62 -4.69
N TYR A 125 0.00 -18.69 -5.06
CA TYR A 125 0.97 -19.55 -4.40
C TYR A 125 1.51 -18.84 -3.15
N VAL A 126 1.35 -19.49 -2.00
CA VAL A 126 1.85 -18.99 -0.71
C VAL A 126 2.97 -19.90 -0.25
N SER A 127 4.18 -19.36 -0.19
CA SER A 127 5.38 -20.17 0.13
C SER A 127 5.34 -20.80 1.54
N SER A 128 4.47 -20.30 2.41
CA SER A 128 4.38 -20.68 3.83
C SER A 128 3.02 -21.26 4.27
N ASP A 129 2.03 -21.34 3.37
CA ASP A 129 0.66 -21.72 3.71
C ASP A 129 -0.05 -22.43 2.53
N GLU A 130 -1.36 -22.66 2.66
CA GLU A 130 -2.19 -23.23 1.61
C GLU A 130 -2.38 -22.25 0.43
N ASN A 131 -2.32 -22.78 -0.79
CA ASN A 131 -2.60 -22.02 -2.00
C ASN A 131 -4.09 -21.62 -2.06
N GLU A 132 -4.36 -20.44 -2.62
CA GLU A 132 -5.71 -19.88 -2.74
C GLU A 132 -6.13 -19.79 -4.21
N GLU A 133 -7.26 -20.39 -4.57
CA GLU A 133 -7.87 -20.21 -5.89
C GLU A 133 -8.58 -18.86 -5.96
N LEU A 134 -8.16 -17.98 -6.87
CA LEU A 134 -8.70 -16.62 -6.99
C LEU A 134 -9.76 -16.50 -8.09
N ALA A 135 -9.57 -17.18 -9.23
CA ALA A 135 -10.52 -17.13 -10.34
C ALA A 135 -10.37 -18.32 -11.30
N ASP A 136 -11.45 -18.65 -12.01
CA ASP A 136 -11.47 -19.72 -13.03
C ASP A 136 -10.70 -19.37 -14.31
N SER A 137 -10.30 -18.10 -14.49
CA SER A 137 -9.62 -17.61 -15.71
C SER A 137 -8.95 -16.25 -15.49
N PHE A 138 -7.94 -15.91 -16.29
CA PHE A 138 -7.30 -14.58 -16.25
C PHE A 138 -8.28 -13.45 -16.59
N GLU A 139 -9.17 -13.65 -17.57
CA GLU A 139 -10.29 -12.73 -17.85
C GLU A 139 -11.28 -12.64 -16.68
N GLY A 140 -11.51 -13.74 -15.97
CA GLY A 140 -12.31 -13.78 -14.74
C GLY A 140 -11.71 -12.92 -13.64
N TRP A 141 -10.43 -13.13 -13.35
CA TRP A 141 -9.68 -12.36 -12.35
C TRP A 141 -9.72 -10.85 -12.63
N LEU A 142 -9.46 -10.42 -13.88
CA LEU A 142 -9.60 -9.01 -14.25
C LEU A 142 -11.04 -8.49 -14.13
N ALA A 143 -12.04 -9.35 -14.31
CA ALA A 143 -13.44 -8.98 -14.15
C ALA A 143 -13.81 -8.74 -12.69
N ASP A 144 -13.22 -9.49 -11.76
CA ASP A 144 -13.39 -9.31 -10.32
C ASP A 144 -12.73 -8.02 -9.85
N ILE A 145 -11.50 -7.72 -10.30
CA ILE A 145 -10.85 -6.42 -10.04
C ILE A 145 -11.71 -5.26 -10.55
N HIS A 146 -12.24 -5.37 -11.78
CA HIS A 146 -13.13 -4.35 -12.32
C HIS A 146 -14.42 -4.22 -11.49
N ALA A 147 -14.97 -5.30 -10.93
CA ALA A 147 -16.14 -5.26 -10.07
C ALA A 147 -15.83 -4.53 -8.76
N ILE A 148 -14.72 -4.87 -8.10
CA ILE A 148 -14.19 -4.22 -6.89
C ILE A 148 -14.06 -2.71 -7.11
N LEU A 149 -13.37 -2.31 -8.18
CA LEU A 149 -13.19 -0.91 -8.52
C LEU A 149 -14.53 -0.22 -8.76
N LYS A 150 -15.43 -0.84 -9.52
CA LYS A 150 -16.72 -0.27 -9.87
C LYS A 150 -17.63 -0.07 -8.66
N ASN A 151 -17.59 -1.01 -7.70
CA ASN A 151 -18.37 -0.95 -6.47
C ASN A 151 -17.77 0.01 -5.44
N GLY A 152 -16.47 0.34 -5.56
CA GLY A 152 -15.76 1.17 -4.60
C GLY A 152 -15.30 0.40 -3.36
N GLU A 153 -15.26 -0.93 -3.46
CA GLU A 153 -14.88 -1.86 -2.39
C GLU A 153 -13.35 -2.00 -2.35
N TYR A 154 -12.61 -0.88 -2.36
CA TYR A 154 -11.16 -0.89 -2.42
C TYR A 154 -10.52 0.30 -1.71
N SER A 155 -9.27 0.10 -1.25
CA SER A 155 -8.33 1.16 -0.93
C SER A 155 -7.23 1.24 -1.99
N TYR A 156 -6.74 2.45 -2.22
CA TYR A 156 -5.60 2.69 -3.09
C TYR A 156 -4.90 3.97 -2.65
N ASP A 157 -3.61 3.86 -2.36
CA ASP A 157 -2.72 5.00 -2.12
C ASP A 157 -1.45 4.82 -2.96
N PRO A 158 -1.22 5.63 -4.01
CA PRO A 158 -0.05 5.50 -4.86
C PRO A 158 1.28 5.72 -4.12
N ALA A 159 1.27 6.35 -2.94
CA ALA A 159 2.48 6.50 -2.13
C ALA A 159 2.86 5.21 -1.37
N SER A 160 1.92 4.26 -1.23
CA SER A 160 2.10 3.09 -0.37
C SER A 160 2.99 2.00 -0.96
N GLY A 161 3.20 1.94 -2.28
CA GLY A 161 3.74 0.74 -2.91
C GLY A 161 2.67 -0.17 -3.51
N PHE A 162 1.50 -0.19 -2.88
CA PHE A 162 0.48 -1.19 -3.15
C PHE A 162 -0.48 -0.77 -4.25
N GLY A 163 -0.93 -1.76 -5.02
CA GLY A 163 -1.95 -1.62 -6.04
C GLY A 163 -3.36 -1.49 -5.46
N ILE A 164 -4.35 -1.91 -6.25
CA ILE A 164 -5.74 -1.90 -5.80
C ILE A 164 -5.92 -2.95 -4.70
N GLN A 165 -6.21 -2.50 -3.48
CA GLN A 165 -6.45 -3.38 -2.33
C GLN A 165 -7.96 -3.58 -2.16
N PRO A 166 -8.50 -4.79 -2.38
CA PRO A 166 -9.91 -5.04 -2.11
C PRO A 166 -10.19 -4.84 -0.62
N GLN A 167 -11.32 -4.20 -0.31
CA GLN A 167 -11.88 -4.25 1.04
C GLN A 167 -12.37 -5.69 1.25
N GLY A 168 -11.86 -6.34 2.30
CA GLY A 168 -12.36 -7.66 2.69
C GLY A 168 -13.88 -7.64 2.92
N PRO A 169 -14.54 -8.81 2.92
CA PRO A 169 -15.94 -8.85 3.31
C PRO A 169 -16.09 -8.17 4.67
N ASP A 170 -17.08 -7.27 4.82
CA ASP A 170 -17.52 -6.80 6.13
C ASP A 170 -17.78 -8.05 6.98
N GLU A 171 -16.93 -8.33 7.97
CA GLU A 171 -17.22 -9.35 8.96
C GLU A 171 -18.49 -8.89 9.70
N GLU A 172 -19.64 -9.42 9.31
CA GLU A 172 -20.89 -9.19 10.04
C GLU A 172 -20.72 -9.72 11.47
N ASP A 173 -20.85 -8.80 12.42
CA ASP A 173 -20.93 -8.96 13.87
C ASP A 173 -21.53 -10.31 14.33
N ASP A 174 -20.67 -11.25 14.77
CA ASP A 174 -21.08 -12.29 15.72
C ASP A 174 -20.84 -11.74 17.14
N ASP A 175 -21.90 -11.16 17.71
CA ASP A 175 -22.02 -10.87 19.14
C ASP A 175 -21.88 -12.17 19.96
N ASP A 176 -20.69 -12.48 20.51
CA ASP A 176 -20.60 -13.07 21.86
C ASP A 176 -19.21 -12.86 22.53
N GLU A 177 -19.27 -12.06 23.60
CA GLU A 177 -18.36 -11.95 24.74
C GLU A 177 -16.83 -12.03 24.54
N GLY A 178 -16.23 -10.84 24.43
CA GLY A 178 -15.04 -10.50 25.20
C GLY A 178 -13.69 -10.77 24.52
N SER A 179 -13.37 -9.96 23.51
CA SER A 179 -11.99 -9.60 23.18
C SER A 179 -12.02 -8.30 22.39
N VAL A 180 -11.43 -7.25 22.94
CA VAL A 180 -11.17 -5.99 22.23
C VAL A 180 -9.90 -6.25 21.39
N SER A 181 -9.99 -6.10 20.08
CA SER A 181 -8.86 -6.05 19.13
C SER A 181 -9.29 -5.14 17.99
N ASP A 182 -8.83 -3.89 17.92
CA ASP A 182 -7.51 -3.41 17.47
C ASP A 182 -7.32 -3.59 15.96
N ASP A 183 -7.70 -2.56 15.19
CA ASP A 183 -6.95 -2.05 14.02
C ASP A 183 -7.58 -0.71 13.57
N ASP A 184 -7.52 0.24 14.49
CA ASP A 184 -7.70 1.67 14.25
C ASP A 184 -6.38 2.26 14.78
N ASP A 185 -5.42 2.55 13.91
CA ASP A 185 -4.04 2.93 14.32
C ASP A 185 -4.07 4.19 15.21
N VAL A 186 -4.13 3.95 16.52
CA VAL A 186 -3.84 4.88 17.60
C VAL A 186 -2.34 4.85 17.77
N VAL A 187 -1.66 5.95 17.46
CA VAL A 187 -0.22 6.05 17.71
C VAL A 187 -0.03 6.24 19.22
N VAL A 188 0.20 5.14 19.94
CA VAL A 188 0.48 5.14 21.39
C VAL A 188 1.97 5.38 21.60
N MET A 189 2.33 6.32 22.48
CA MET A 189 3.71 6.48 22.93
C MET A 189 3.96 5.60 24.15
N ASP A 190 4.81 4.59 24.00
CA ASP A 190 5.57 4.05 25.12
C ASP A 190 6.79 4.96 25.32
N ASN A 191 6.67 5.90 26.26
CA ASN A 191 7.83 6.53 26.86
C ASN A 191 8.40 5.56 27.90
N ASP A 192 9.50 4.90 27.56
CA ASP A 192 10.36 4.20 28.52
C ASP A 192 11.12 5.23 29.39
N ASP A 193 10.39 5.99 30.19
CA ASP A 193 10.94 6.65 31.38
C ASP A 193 9.86 6.75 32.45
N ASP A 194 10.16 6.13 33.60
CA ASP A 194 9.38 6.13 34.83
C ASP A 194 9.01 7.57 35.27
N ASP A 195 7.84 8.07 34.88
CA ASP A 195 6.97 8.93 35.70
C ASP A 195 5.55 9.01 35.07
N ASP A 196 4.57 9.00 35.95
CA ASP A 196 3.12 8.79 35.74
C ASP A 196 2.44 9.95 34.95
N GLU A 197 2.77 10.14 33.67
CA GLU A 197 2.16 11.14 32.77
C GLU A 197 1.59 10.50 31.48
N THR A 198 0.34 10.07 31.56
CA THR A 198 -0.70 10.07 30.51
C THR A 198 -0.20 10.13 29.06
N SER A 199 -0.08 8.96 28.40
CA SER A 199 0.28 8.87 26.99
C SER A 199 -0.84 9.47 26.11
N MET A 200 -0.49 10.56 25.41
CA MET A 200 -1.39 11.26 24.49
C MET A 200 -1.23 10.68 23.08
N ALA A 201 -2.34 10.25 22.48
CA ALA A 201 -2.39 9.76 21.11
C ALA A 201 -3.11 10.74 20.17
N TYR A 202 -2.72 10.73 18.89
CA TYR A 202 -3.12 11.74 17.91
C TYR A 202 -3.78 11.11 16.68
N LYS A 203 -5.01 11.52 16.35
CA LYS A 203 -5.70 11.12 15.11
C LYS A 203 -5.81 12.29 14.14
N PHE A 204 -5.14 12.19 12.99
CA PHE A 204 -5.13 13.24 11.97
C PHE A 204 -6.24 13.02 10.94
N THR A 205 -7.28 13.85 10.98
CA THR A 205 -8.37 13.82 9.98
C THR A 205 -8.24 14.97 9.00
N ALA A 206 -9.00 14.92 7.89
CA ALA A 206 -9.01 16.00 6.90
C ALA A 206 -9.51 17.36 7.43
N LYS A 207 -10.11 17.40 8.62
CA LYS A 207 -10.71 18.62 9.21
C LYS A 207 -10.02 19.09 10.50
N MET A 208 -9.49 18.17 11.29
CA MET A 208 -8.94 18.46 12.62
C MET A 208 -7.98 17.36 13.08
N ILE A 209 -7.14 17.71 14.04
CA ILE A 209 -6.36 16.80 14.87
C ILE A 209 -7.25 16.43 16.06
N GLU A 210 -7.38 15.16 16.38
CA GLU A 210 -8.07 14.69 17.57
C GLU A 210 -7.05 14.18 18.58
N LEU A 211 -7.26 14.52 19.85
CA LEU A 211 -6.39 14.21 20.97
C LEU A 211 -7.06 13.15 21.83
N TYR A 212 -6.32 12.10 22.14
CA TYR A 212 -6.78 10.99 22.97
C TYR A 212 -5.83 10.80 24.15
N GLU A 213 -6.39 10.57 25.33
CA GLU A 213 -5.65 10.17 26.52
C GLU A 213 -6.10 8.74 26.84
N GLY A 214 -5.25 7.76 26.55
CA GLY A 214 -5.69 6.36 26.43
C GLY A 214 -6.78 6.19 25.36
N GLU A 215 -7.92 5.62 25.73
CA GLU A 215 -9.07 5.41 24.82
C GLU A 215 -10.05 6.60 24.79
N GLU A 216 -9.89 7.60 25.67
CA GLU A 216 -10.84 8.72 25.78
C GLU A 216 -10.41 9.90 24.91
N LYS A 217 -11.33 10.38 24.08
CA LYS A 217 -11.13 11.59 23.28
C LYS A 217 -11.20 12.83 24.17
N VAL A 218 -10.03 13.41 24.47
CA VAL A 218 -9.89 14.57 25.36
C VAL A 218 -9.94 15.91 24.63
N GLY A 219 -9.70 15.95 23.31
CA GLY A 219 -9.68 17.22 22.59
C GLY A 219 -9.72 17.12 21.07
N THR A 220 -9.92 18.28 20.43
CA THR A 220 -9.81 18.44 18.98
C THR A 220 -9.25 19.81 18.61
N VAL A 221 -8.38 19.85 17.60
CA VAL A 221 -7.73 21.06 17.08
C VAL A 221 -8.04 21.16 15.61
N ALA A 222 -8.84 22.14 15.20
CA ALA A 222 -9.08 22.35 13.78
C ALA A 222 -7.83 22.90 13.10
N TRP A 223 -7.51 22.40 11.90
CA TRP A 223 -6.34 22.88 11.15
C TRP A 223 -6.38 24.40 10.95
N GLY A 224 -7.57 24.98 10.74
CA GLY A 224 -7.75 26.42 10.54
C GLY A 224 -7.46 27.30 11.75
N ASP A 225 -7.32 26.73 12.95
CA ASP A 225 -7.04 27.47 14.18
C ASP A 225 -5.54 27.47 14.54
N ILE A 226 -4.73 26.70 13.81
CA ILE A 226 -3.28 26.65 13.98
C ILE A 226 -2.66 27.92 13.39
N THR A 227 -2.02 28.72 14.23
CA THR A 227 -1.36 29.97 13.82
C THR A 227 0.16 29.88 13.82
N LYS A 228 0.71 28.90 14.53
CA LYS A 228 2.15 28.77 14.77
C LYS A 228 2.54 27.31 14.94
N VAL A 229 3.60 26.93 14.26
CA VAL A 229 4.27 25.65 14.40
C VAL A 229 5.74 25.92 14.79
N ARG A 230 6.24 25.20 15.78
CA ARG A 230 7.61 25.31 16.28
C ARG A 230 8.29 23.98 16.07
N VAL A 231 9.53 24.00 15.63
CA VAL A 231 10.41 22.83 15.65
C VAL A 231 11.49 23.08 16.70
N SER A 232 11.66 22.15 17.61
CA SER A 232 12.68 22.14 18.67
C SER A 232 13.36 20.77 18.73
N SER A 233 14.46 20.64 19.47
CA SER A 233 15.08 19.34 19.78
C SER A 233 14.86 19.02 21.26
N TYR A 234 14.54 17.76 21.54
CA TYR A 234 14.56 17.21 22.89
C TYR A 234 15.37 15.91 22.89
N ALA A 235 16.39 15.83 23.74
CA ALA A 235 17.32 14.70 23.81
C ALA A 235 18.04 14.34 22.48
N GLY A 236 18.08 15.27 21.52
CA GLY A 236 18.67 15.05 20.19
C GLY A 236 17.68 14.58 19.12
N ASP A 237 16.40 14.40 19.48
CA ASP A 237 15.33 14.10 18.53
C ASP A 237 14.50 15.36 18.22
N PRO A 238 14.09 15.56 16.95
CA PRO A 238 13.23 16.68 16.60
C PRO A 238 11.84 16.53 17.23
N LEU A 239 11.29 17.64 17.70
CA LEU A 239 9.98 17.79 18.31
C LEU A 239 9.22 18.91 17.63
N ILE A 240 7.95 18.68 17.27
CA ILE A 240 7.10 19.65 16.58
C ILE A 240 6.01 20.13 17.53
N SER A 241 6.07 21.40 17.96
CA SER A 241 5.05 22.00 18.82
C SER A 241 4.05 22.83 18.00
N ILE A 242 2.76 22.54 18.12
CA ILE A 242 1.65 23.22 17.45
C ILE A 242 0.90 24.06 18.48
N ASN A 243 0.73 25.36 18.23
CA ASN A 243 0.01 26.24 19.16
C ASN A 243 -1.51 25.98 19.11
N LEU A 244 -2.14 25.90 20.30
CA LEU A 244 -3.58 25.65 20.43
C LEU A 244 -4.37 26.96 20.66
N PRO A 245 -5.69 26.98 20.34
CA PRO A 245 -6.52 28.17 20.53
C PRO A 245 -6.50 28.68 21.98
N GLU A 246 -6.57 30.01 22.18
CA GLU A 246 -6.60 30.64 23.52
C GLU A 246 -7.67 29.98 24.43
N GLY A 247 -7.21 29.41 25.56
CA GLY A 247 -8.06 28.72 26.54
C GLY A 247 -8.00 27.19 26.49
N SER A 248 -7.14 26.61 25.65
CA SER A 248 -6.80 25.18 25.66
C SER A 248 -5.69 24.90 26.68
N ASP A 249 -5.80 23.81 27.43
CA ASP A 249 -4.76 23.29 28.32
C ASP A 249 -4.36 21.89 27.83
N PRO A 250 -3.12 21.65 27.37
CA PRO A 250 -2.01 22.62 27.29
C PRO A 250 -2.18 23.69 26.20
N GLU A 251 -1.46 24.81 26.31
CA GLU A 251 -1.49 25.90 25.31
C GLU A 251 -0.73 25.57 24.02
N GLU A 252 0.15 24.56 24.06
CA GLU A 252 0.92 24.05 22.93
C GLU A 252 0.87 22.52 22.95
N LEU A 253 0.75 21.92 21.76
CA LEU A 253 0.72 20.49 21.55
C LEU A 253 2.06 20.02 20.99
N GLU A 254 2.74 19.10 21.67
CA GLU A 254 4.06 18.60 21.25
C GLU A 254 3.95 17.23 20.56
N ILE A 255 4.44 17.15 19.33
CA ILE A 255 4.41 15.96 18.48
C ILE A 255 5.86 15.56 18.15
N PRO A 256 6.36 14.44 18.70
CA PRO A 256 7.69 13.90 18.37
C PRO A 256 7.85 13.61 16.88
N ALA A 257 9.06 13.81 16.35
CA ALA A 257 9.27 13.78 14.90
C ALA A 257 9.14 12.42 14.24
N ASN A 258 9.25 11.32 15.00
CA ASN A 258 8.95 9.97 14.53
C ASN A 258 7.47 9.79 14.17
N VAL A 259 6.57 10.59 14.74
CA VAL A 259 5.13 10.64 14.38
C VAL A 259 4.89 11.77 13.38
N ALA A 260 5.64 12.86 13.50
CA ALA A 260 5.55 13.97 12.59
C ALA A 260 6.07 13.67 11.18
N SER A 261 6.91 12.65 11.04
CA SER A 261 7.36 12.07 9.77
C SER A 261 6.22 11.40 8.99
N SER A 262 5.01 11.29 9.54
CA SER A 262 3.85 10.81 8.81
C SER A 262 3.44 11.81 7.72
N ASP A 263 3.35 11.33 6.48
CA ASP A 263 2.92 12.11 5.31
C ASP A 263 1.57 12.81 5.53
N LYS A 264 0.73 12.27 6.42
CA LYS A 264 -0.55 12.85 6.82
C LYS A 264 -0.37 14.21 7.52
N LEU A 265 0.55 14.35 8.48
CA LEU A 265 0.78 15.62 9.16
C LEU A 265 1.28 16.69 8.18
N PHE A 266 2.30 16.38 7.38
CA PHE A 266 2.83 17.30 6.36
C PHE A 266 1.78 17.72 5.33
N LYS A 267 0.94 16.76 4.88
CA LYS A 267 -0.13 17.02 3.92
C LYS A 267 -1.15 18.02 4.43
N TYR A 268 -1.40 18.07 5.74
CA TYR A 268 -2.36 19.02 6.32
C TYR A 268 -1.71 20.32 6.77
N LEU A 269 -0.48 20.30 7.31
CA LEU A 269 0.30 21.50 7.56
C LEU A 269 0.54 22.31 6.28
N GLY A 270 0.81 21.63 5.15
CA GLY A 270 0.93 22.23 3.82
C GLY A 270 -0.29 22.99 3.30
N LYS A 271 -1.44 22.85 3.97
CA LYS A 271 -2.69 23.55 3.63
C LYS A 271 -2.95 24.76 4.51
N LEU A 272 -2.11 24.98 5.52
CA LEU A 272 -2.22 26.15 6.39
C LEU A 272 -1.86 27.43 5.63
N LYS A 273 -2.49 28.53 6.02
CA LYS A 273 -2.41 29.81 5.33
C LYS A 273 -1.25 30.65 5.84
N GLY A 274 -0.07 30.48 5.25
CA GLY A 274 1.16 31.07 5.77
C GLY A 274 2.29 30.07 5.81
N TRP A 275 1.96 28.79 5.61
CA TRP A 275 2.89 27.68 5.54
C TRP A 275 4.04 27.88 4.56
N ASP A 276 5.25 27.77 5.09
CA ASP A 276 6.49 27.77 4.33
C ASP A 276 7.14 26.39 4.44
N LYS A 277 6.93 25.59 3.39
CA LYS A 277 7.42 24.20 3.32
C LYS A 277 8.94 24.14 3.36
N GLU A 278 9.63 25.04 2.65
CA GLU A 278 11.09 25.05 2.60
C GLU A 278 11.67 25.43 3.97
N ALA A 279 11.09 26.44 4.62
CA ALA A 279 11.50 26.82 5.98
C ALA A 279 11.24 25.70 7.01
N PHE A 280 10.18 24.92 6.85
CA PHE A 280 9.88 23.78 7.73
C PHE A 280 10.82 22.59 7.52
N GLU A 281 11.10 22.23 6.27
CA GLU A 281 12.06 21.16 5.95
C GLU A 281 13.48 21.56 6.40
N GLU A 282 13.87 22.83 6.21
CA GLU A 282 15.12 23.38 6.74
C GLU A 282 15.13 23.38 8.28
N ALA A 283 14.00 23.65 8.93
CA ALA A 283 13.87 23.59 10.38
C ALA A 283 14.06 22.16 10.91
N LEU A 284 13.40 21.17 10.30
CA LEU A 284 13.54 19.75 10.62
C LEU A 284 14.97 19.26 10.42
N ALA A 285 15.62 19.64 9.32
CA ALA A 285 17.00 19.26 9.03
C ALA A 285 18.04 19.94 9.94
N ASN A 286 17.68 21.00 10.65
CA ASN A 286 18.55 21.73 11.58
C ASN A 286 18.20 21.49 13.06
N ALA A 287 17.20 20.66 13.37
CA ALA A 287 16.68 20.48 14.72
C ALA A 287 17.75 19.98 15.72
N ASP A 288 18.76 19.23 15.26
CA ASP A 288 19.91 18.75 16.04
C ASP A 288 20.75 19.86 16.71
N LYS A 289 20.49 21.13 16.41
CA LYS A 289 21.25 22.29 16.93
C LYS A 289 20.71 22.86 18.24
N ASP A 290 19.69 22.27 18.85
CA ASP A 290 19.00 22.80 20.04
C ASP A 290 18.53 24.26 19.85
N GLU A 291 18.06 24.60 18.65
CA GLU A 291 17.54 25.93 18.31
C GLU A 291 16.03 25.87 18.07
N GLU A 292 15.28 26.83 18.62
CA GLU A 292 13.84 26.97 18.34
C GLU A 292 13.65 27.62 16.97
N ILE A 293 13.01 26.91 16.04
CA ILE A 293 12.70 27.43 14.71
C ILE A 293 11.19 27.59 14.58
N LEU A 294 10.76 28.82 14.29
CA LEU A 294 9.35 29.17 14.17
C LEU A 294 8.92 29.13 12.71
N VAL A 295 7.88 28.33 12.44
CA VAL A 295 7.23 28.22 11.15
C VAL A 295 5.79 28.71 11.28
N TRP A 296 5.38 29.54 10.33
CA TRP A 296 4.04 30.12 10.32
C TRP A 296 3.06 29.14 9.70
N GLY A 297 1.93 28.95 10.37
CA GLY A 297 0.74 28.29 9.83
C GLY A 297 -0.02 29.24 8.94
#